data_AF-A0A2H5QPU8-F1
#
_entry.id   AF-A0A2H5QPU8-F1
#
_cell.length_a   1.000
_cell.length_b   1.000
_cell.length_c   1.000
_cell.angle_alpha   90.00
_cell.angle_beta   90.00
_cell.angle_gamma   90.00
#
_symmetry.space_group_name_H-M   'P 1'
#
loop_
_entity.id
_entity.type
_entity.pdbx_description
1 polymer ?
#
loop_
_entity_poly.entity_id
_entity_poly.type
_entity_poly.pdbx_seq_one_letter_code
_entity_poly.pdbx_strand_id
1 'polypeptide(L)'
;MVKKSISLEASIRPWEDRPGHFGDIWMYWTDDGLGYFEFLKEALDSIEFARSDPNSTWGSVRAAMGHPDPFDLRYVAIGNEDCGKKNYSGLHAVLIHFYFLDQIIKLYLTISKKDLHPEYVNDN
;
A
#
# COMPACT_ATOMS: atom_id res chain seq x y z
N MET A 1 -10.29 -4.57 28.83
CA MET A 1 -11.13 -4.40 27.61
C MET A 1 -10.33 -4.99 26.45
N VAL A 2 -10.81 -6.05 25.79
CA VAL A 2 -10.06 -6.69 24.68
C VAL A 2 -10.16 -5.78 23.46
N LYS A 3 -9.03 -5.36 22.89
CA LYS A 3 -9.01 -4.61 21.61
C LYS A 3 -9.57 -5.54 20.53
N LYS A 4 -10.63 -5.09 19.85
CA LYS A 4 -11.39 -5.88 18.86
C LYS A 4 -10.94 -5.62 17.42
N SER A 5 -10.14 -4.58 17.20
CA SER A 5 -9.64 -4.17 15.89
C SER A 5 -8.19 -3.73 15.96
N ILE A 6 -7.53 -3.68 14.79
CA ILE A 6 -6.17 -3.17 14.63
C ILE A 6 -6.03 -1.80 15.32
N SER A 7 -4.94 -1.64 16.06
CA SER A 7 -4.61 -0.41 16.76
C SER A 7 -3.34 0.16 16.17
N LEU A 8 -3.40 1.38 15.62
CA LEU A 8 -2.26 2.03 15.00
C LEU A 8 -1.06 2.15 15.95
N GLU A 9 -1.31 2.59 17.19
CA GLU A 9 -0.28 2.67 18.23
C GLU A 9 0.36 1.32 18.53
N ALA A 10 -0.41 0.22 18.43
CA ALA A 10 0.14 -1.11 18.60
C ALA A 10 0.96 -1.57 17.40
N SER A 11 0.60 -1.16 16.18
CA SER A 11 1.19 -1.63 14.92
C SER A 11 2.38 -0.82 14.41
N ILE A 12 2.71 0.31 15.02
CA ILE A 12 3.91 1.11 14.72
C ILE A 12 5.14 0.70 15.55
N ARG A 13 4.95 -0.11 16.59
CA ARG A 13 6.03 -0.58 17.47
C ARG A 13 6.89 -1.66 16.78
N PRO A 14 8.11 -1.94 17.27
CA PRO A 14 8.87 -3.12 16.85
C PRO A 14 7.99 -4.36 16.91
N TRP A 15 8.12 -5.25 15.93
CA TRP A 15 7.21 -6.40 15.79
C TRP A 15 7.26 -7.33 17.02
N GLU A 16 8.40 -7.38 17.72
CA GLU A 16 8.59 -8.14 18.95
C GLU A 16 7.70 -7.66 20.11
N ASP A 17 7.36 -6.37 20.11
CA ASP A 17 6.60 -5.71 21.17
C ASP A 17 5.10 -5.62 20.85
N ARG A 18 4.66 -6.26 19.75
CA ARG A 18 3.26 -6.24 19.32
C ARG A 18 2.50 -7.35 20.04
N PRO A 19 1.48 -7.02 20.86
CA PRO A 19 0.75 -8.00 21.66
C PRO A 19 -0.25 -8.84 20.85
N GLY A 20 -0.43 -8.52 19.57
CA GLY A 20 -1.53 -9.04 18.76
C GLY A 20 -2.91 -8.58 19.23
N HIS A 21 -3.94 -9.02 18.51
CA HIS A 21 -5.34 -8.84 18.92
C HIS A 21 -6.25 -9.93 18.38
N PHE A 22 -7.45 -10.03 18.96
CA PHE A 22 -8.50 -10.89 18.42
C PHE A 22 -9.29 -10.12 17.36
N GLY A 23 -9.26 -10.63 16.12
CA GLY A 23 -9.96 -10.01 14.99
C GLY A 23 -11.47 -10.22 15.05
N ASP A 24 -12.23 -9.13 14.98
CA ASP A 24 -13.69 -9.10 15.03
C ASP A 24 -14.39 -9.37 13.69
N ILE A 25 -13.64 -9.51 12.59
CA ILE A 25 -14.18 -9.84 11.26
C ILE A 25 -14.18 -11.36 11.07
N TRP A 26 -13.01 -11.98 11.25
CA TRP A 26 -12.78 -13.39 10.92
C TRP A 26 -12.63 -14.29 12.15
N MET A 27 -12.79 -13.75 13.36
CA MET A 27 -12.82 -14.50 14.64
C MET A 27 -11.55 -15.31 14.94
N TYR A 28 -10.37 -14.82 14.55
CA TYR A 28 -9.08 -15.43 14.90
C TYR A 28 -8.12 -14.44 15.54
N TRP A 29 -7.13 -14.97 16.24
CA TRP A 29 -6.06 -14.18 16.85
C TRP A 29 -5.00 -13.83 15.80
N THR A 30 -4.67 -12.56 15.68
CA THR A 30 -3.53 -12.07 14.88
C THR A 30 -2.43 -11.61 15.82
N ASP A 31 -1.18 -11.82 15.40
CA ASP A 31 0.02 -11.36 16.12
C ASP A 31 0.32 -9.87 15.89
N ASP A 32 -0.37 -9.24 14.91
CA ASP A 32 -0.04 -7.90 14.41
C ASP A 32 1.39 -7.78 13.86
N GLY A 33 1.98 -8.91 13.44
CA GLY A 33 3.32 -8.97 12.84
C GLY A 33 3.40 -8.14 11.55
N LEU A 34 2.31 -8.08 10.79
CA LEU A 34 2.11 -7.11 9.72
C LEU A 34 1.39 -5.88 10.29
N GLY A 35 2.13 -4.79 10.45
CA GLY A 35 1.67 -3.53 11.01
C GLY A 35 1.62 -2.43 9.97
N TYR A 36 1.49 -1.18 10.44
CA TYR A 36 1.22 -0.05 9.55
C TYR A 36 2.32 0.16 8.49
N PHE A 37 3.58 0.13 8.91
CA PHE A 37 4.71 0.35 7.99
C PHE A 37 4.91 -0.81 7.02
N GLU A 38 4.65 -2.04 7.48
CA GLU A 38 4.74 -3.23 6.64
C GLU A 38 3.67 -3.18 5.54
N PHE A 39 2.42 -2.85 5.87
CA PHE A 39 1.35 -2.68 4.88
C PHE A 39 1.60 -1.51 3.92
N LEU A 40 2.15 -0.39 4.40
CA LEU A 40 2.53 0.74 3.54
C LEU A 40 3.56 0.31 2.51
N LYS A 41 4.61 -0.38 2.96
CA LYS A 41 5.67 -0.86 2.09
C LYS A 41 5.16 -1.90 1.10
N GLU A 42 4.35 -2.85 1.55
CA GLU A 42 3.77 -3.90 0.70
C GLU A 42 2.88 -3.29 -0.41
N ALA A 43 2.12 -2.25 -0.10
CA ALA A 43 1.33 -1.57 -1.12
C ALA A 43 2.20 -0.85 -2.17
N LEU A 44 3.31 -0.22 -1.78
CA LEU A 44 4.23 0.41 -2.73
C LEU A 44 4.98 -0.64 -3.56
N ASP A 45 5.47 -1.69 -2.91
CA ASP A 45 6.19 -2.80 -3.54
C ASP A 45 5.29 -3.54 -4.54
N SER A 46 4.00 -3.74 -4.23
CA SER A 46 3.04 -4.36 -5.16
C SER A 46 2.74 -3.49 -6.39
N ILE A 47 2.67 -2.16 -6.23
CA ILE A 47 2.53 -1.23 -7.37
C ILE A 47 3.80 -1.24 -8.23
N GLU A 48 4.98 -1.24 -7.62
CA GLU A 48 6.26 -1.35 -8.33
C GLU A 48 6.33 -2.68 -9.10
N PHE A 49 6.02 -3.80 -8.44
CA PHE A 49 5.94 -5.11 -9.07
C PHE A 49 5.03 -5.08 -10.31
N ALA A 50 3.84 -4.47 -10.19
CA ALA A 50 2.87 -4.46 -11.26
C ALA A 50 3.29 -3.57 -12.45
N ARG A 51 3.85 -2.39 -12.19
CA ARG A 51 4.00 -1.33 -13.22
C ARG A 51 5.44 -0.99 -13.60
N SER A 52 6.42 -1.35 -12.79
CA SER A 52 7.79 -0.86 -12.97
C SER A 52 8.55 -1.60 -14.08
N ASP A 53 9.65 -1.00 -14.53
CA ASP A 53 10.56 -1.55 -15.54
C ASP A 53 11.14 -2.90 -15.08
N PRO A 54 11.35 -3.87 -15.98
CA PRO A 54 11.92 -5.18 -15.64
C PRO A 54 13.34 -5.12 -15.03
N ASN A 55 14.04 -3.99 -15.07
CA ASN A 55 15.33 -3.81 -14.40
C ASN A 55 15.21 -3.24 -12.97
N SER A 56 14.00 -2.90 -12.53
CA SER A 56 13.76 -2.47 -11.15
C SER A 56 13.73 -3.65 -10.18
N THR A 57 13.76 -3.37 -8.88
CA THR A 57 13.79 -4.40 -7.83
C THR A 57 12.62 -5.36 -7.99
N TRP A 58 11.39 -4.85 -8.00
CA TRP A 58 10.21 -5.72 -8.10
C TRP A 58 9.78 -6.02 -9.54
N GLY A 59 10.08 -5.14 -10.50
CA GLY A 59 9.85 -5.44 -11.92
C GLY A 59 10.72 -6.58 -12.44
N SER A 60 11.94 -6.74 -11.92
CA SER A 60 12.81 -7.88 -12.27
C SER A 60 12.25 -9.20 -11.76
N VAL A 61 11.63 -9.20 -10.57
CA VAL A 61 10.92 -10.37 -10.05
C VAL A 61 9.73 -10.72 -10.95
N ARG A 62 8.92 -9.72 -11.35
CA ARG A 62 7.81 -9.92 -12.29
C ARG A 62 8.30 -10.53 -13.61
N ALA A 63 9.38 -10.00 -14.17
CA ALA A 63 10.00 -10.51 -15.40
C ALA A 63 10.52 -11.94 -15.24
N ALA A 64 11.18 -12.25 -14.11
CA ALA A 64 11.67 -13.60 -13.81
C ALA A 64 10.54 -14.63 -13.64
N MET A 65 9.35 -14.19 -13.22
CA MET A 65 8.14 -15.01 -13.16
C MET A 65 7.49 -15.26 -14.55
N GLY A 66 8.11 -14.78 -15.63
CA GLY A 66 7.63 -14.97 -17.00
C GLY A 66 6.73 -13.86 -17.52
N HIS A 67 6.65 -12.72 -16.82
CA HIS A 67 5.83 -11.58 -17.23
C HIS A 67 6.69 -10.29 -17.33
N PRO A 68 7.52 -10.17 -18.39
CA PRO A 68 8.42 -9.02 -18.53
C PRO A 68 7.69 -7.69 -18.70
N ASP A 69 6.55 -7.70 -19.40
CA ASP A 69 5.76 -6.50 -19.63
C ASP A 69 5.03 -6.05 -18.36
N PRO A 70 4.88 -4.73 -18.11
CA PRO A 70 4.06 -4.22 -17.01
C PRO A 70 2.57 -4.58 -17.16
N PHE A 71 1.87 -4.74 -16.05
CA PHE A 71 0.40 -4.85 -16.05
C PHE A 71 -0.25 -3.48 -16.26
N ASP A 72 -1.38 -3.47 -16.95
CA ASP A 72 -2.23 -2.28 -17.10
C ASP A 72 -3.05 -2.00 -15.81
N LEU A 73 -2.33 -1.66 -14.74
CA LEU A 73 -2.91 -1.34 -13.43
C LEU A 73 -3.51 0.07 -13.44
N ARG A 74 -4.82 0.17 -13.68
CA ARG A 74 -5.56 1.46 -13.76
C ARG A 74 -6.20 1.91 -12.45
N TYR A 75 -6.51 0.98 -11.56
CA TYR A 75 -7.26 1.24 -10.33
C TYR A 75 -6.58 0.60 -9.14
N VAL A 76 -6.50 1.34 -8.05
CA VAL A 76 -6.03 0.87 -6.74
C VAL A 76 -7.14 1.15 -5.73
N ALA A 77 -7.61 0.11 -5.04
CA ALA A 77 -8.57 0.27 -3.96
C ALA A 77 -7.83 0.60 -2.66
N ILE A 78 -8.34 1.59 -1.91
CA ILE A 78 -7.83 1.97 -0.60
C ILE A 78 -8.93 1.69 0.42
N GLY A 79 -8.66 0.78 1.35
CA GLY A 79 -9.64 0.34 2.35
C GLY A 79 -10.47 -0.86 1.88
N ASN A 80 -11.44 -1.25 2.70
CA ASN A 80 -12.35 -2.37 2.43
C ASN A 80 -13.71 -2.12 3.12
N GLU A 81 -14.76 -1.95 2.32
CA GLU A 81 -16.17 -1.86 2.77
C GLU A 81 -16.40 -0.87 3.94
N ASP A 82 -15.84 0.33 3.83
CA ASP A 82 -15.93 1.36 4.88
C ASP A 82 -17.33 2.01 5.01
N CYS A 83 -18.29 1.63 4.17
CA CYS A 83 -19.60 2.25 4.00
C CYS A 83 -20.53 2.22 5.24
N GLY A 84 -20.19 1.46 6.29
CA GLY A 84 -21.01 1.32 7.50
C GLY A 84 -20.33 1.73 8.82
N LYS A 85 -19.04 2.10 8.82
CA LYS A 85 -18.28 2.30 10.06
C LYS A 85 -18.34 3.76 10.53
N LYS A 86 -19.23 4.06 11.49
CA LYS A 86 -19.41 5.41 12.08
C LYS A 86 -18.12 6.03 12.67
N ASN A 87 -17.16 5.19 13.08
CA ASN A 87 -15.89 5.60 13.68
C ASN A 87 -14.70 5.66 12.69
N TYR A 88 -14.93 5.54 11.38
CA TYR A 88 -13.95 5.97 10.36
C TYR A 88 -13.90 7.51 10.22
N SER A 89 -14.45 8.23 11.19
CA SER A 89 -14.48 9.67 11.30
C SER A 89 -13.48 10.13 12.36
N GLY A 90 -12.32 10.62 11.93
CA GLY A 90 -11.50 11.40 12.82
C GLY A 90 -10.05 11.44 12.41
N LEU A 91 -9.71 12.41 11.54
CA LEU A 91 -8.36 12.94 11.26
C LEU A 91 -7.28 11.94 10.74
N HIS A 92 -7.28 10.71 11.22
CA HIS A 92 -6.38 9.59 10.95
C HIS A 92 -6.59 8.98 9.58
N ALA A 93 -7.84 8.73 9.17
CA ALA A 93 -8.14 8.34 7.80
C ALA A 93 -7.69 9.44 6.82
N VAL A 94 -7.88 10.71 7.18
CA VAL A 94 -7.54 11.84 6.32
C VAL A 94 -6.02 11.98 6.15
N LEU A 95 -5.23 11.95 7.22
CA LEU A 95 -3.77 12.05 7.13
C LEU A 95 -3.13 10.81 6.48
N ILE A 96 -3.53 9.60 6.87
CA ILE A 96 -3.03 8.36 6.26
C ILE A 96 -3.40 8.33 4.78
N HIS A 97 -4.64 8.70 4.42
CA HIS A 97 -5.06 8.76 3.04
C HIS A 97 -4.29 9.83 2.25
N PHE A 98 -4.04 11.02 2.82
CA PHE A 98 -3.25 12.05 2.14
C PHE A 98 -1.78 11.64 1.95
N TYR A 99 -1.10 11.09 2.96
CA TYR A 99 0.28 10.62 2.81
C TYR A 99 0.38 9.42 1.86
N PHE A 100 -0.55 8.47 1.96
CA PHE A 100 -0.59 7.30 1.10
C PHE A 100 -0.91 7.67 -0.36
N LEU A 101 -1.90 8.54 -0.57
CA LEU A 101 -2.20 9.08 -1.89
C LEU A 101 -1.05 9.90 -2.44
N ASP A 102 -0.38 10.74 -1.63
CA ASP A 102 0.79 11.50 -2.09
C ASP A 102 1.94 10.57 -2.51
N GLN A 103 2.20 9.48 -1.77
CA GLN A 103 3.20 8.48 -2.17
C GLN A 103 2.79 7.71 -3.44
N ILE A 104 1.52 7.30 -3.55
CA ILE A 104 1.00 6.65 -4.77
C ILE A 104 1.06 7.61 -5.96
N ILE A 105 0.68 8.89 -5.78
CA ILE A 105 0.74 9.92 -6.83
C ILE A 105 2.19 10.18 -7.25
N LYS A 106 3.13 10.31 -6.30
CA LYS A 106 4.55 10.46 -6.61
C LYS A 106 5.10 9.24 -7.35
N LEU A 107 4.71 8.04 -6.97
CA LEU A 107 5.07 6.80 -7.66
C LEU A 107 4.47 6.78 -9.09
N TYR A 108 3.19 7.10 -9.24
CA TYR A 108 2.52 7.22 -10.54
C TYR A 108 3.11 8.29 -11.44
N LEU A 109 3.46 9.48 -10.91
CA LEU A 109 4.12 10.55 -11.67
C LEU A 109 5.55 10.15 -12.08
N THR A 110 6.24 9.39 -11.23
CA THR A 110 7.58 8.85 -11.54
C THR A 110 7.52 7.78 -12.62
N ILE A 111 6.50 6.92 -12.59
CA ILE A 111 6.24 5.89 -13.61
C ILE A 111 5.78 6.55 -14.93
N SER A 112 4.80 7.46 -14.87
CA SER A 112 4.27 8.21 -16.03
C SER A 112 5.34 8.98 -16.79
N LYS A 113 6.29 9.63 -16.10
CA LYS A 113 7.41 10.32 -16.77
C LYS A 113 8.34 9.38 -17.56
N LYS A 114 8.41 8.09 -17.24
CA LYS A 114 9.24 7.10 -17.94
C LYS A 114 8.51 6.42 -19.11
N ASP A 115 7.18 6.44 -19.09
CA ASP A 115 6.31 5.83 -20.10
C ASP A 115 5.77 6.83 -21.14
N LEU A 116 6.11 8.13 -21.02
CA LEU A 116 5.71 9.15 -22.00
C LEU A 116 6.50 8.98 -23.30
N HIS A 117 5.78 8.91 -24.43
CA HIS A 117 6.36 8.99 -25.77
C HIS A 117 7.24 10.24 -25.88
N PRO A 118 8.43 10.19 -26.53
CA PRO A 118 9.44 11.27 -26.50
C PRO A 118 8.92 12.66 -26.92
N GLU A 119 7.79 12.72 -27.63
CA GLU A 119 7.14 13.97 -28.05
C GLU A 119 6.55 14.79 -26.90
N TYR A 120 6.35 14.21 -25.71
CA TYR A 120 5.83 14.89 -24.52
C TYR A 120 6.90 15.17 -23.45
N VAL A 121 8.18 14.91 -23.75
CA VAL A 121 9.34 15.17 -22.89
C VAL A 121 10.12 16.41 -23.37
N ASN A 122 9.41 17.46 -23.78
CA ASN A 122 9.99 18.78 -24.00
C ASN A 122 9.54 19.71 -22.88
N ASP A 123 10.34 19.76 -21.81
CA ASP A 123 10.37 20.92 -20.91
C ASP A 123 11.07 22.06 -21.66
N ASN A 124 10.29 23.06 -22.10
CA ASN A 124 10.75 24.44 -22.26
C ASN A 124 10.57 25.18 -20.94
#